data_AF-A0A4R5YAD6-F1
#
_entry.id   AF-A0A4R5YAD6-F1
#
_cell.length_a   1.000
_cell.length_b   1.000
_cell.length_c   1.000
_cell.angle_alpha   90.00
_cell.angle_beta   90.00
_cell.angle_gamma   90.00
#
_symmetry.space_group_name_H-M   'P 1'
#
loop_
_entity.id
_entity.type
_entity.pdbx_description
1 polymer ?
#
loop_
_entity_poly.entity_id
_entity_poly.type
_entity_poly.pdbx_seq_one_letter_code
_entity_poly.pdbx_strand_id
1 'polypeptide(L)'
;MPRTFAAFRSGQLNEWRTTLVVKETACLTVEDRAAVDEELAADTGALDGAGDRAIINAVRTAAYRRDPRSIARRAAHAVTERTVSLRPAPDAMTYLTALLPAAQGVAAYAALVREADAARSGADERSRGQVMADTLVERVTGTAGGITGIDLQVVMTDRALFQGDSEPARIPGYGIIPAETARTLLLDPERAGTEAHDRQDLVLWIRRLYTTPGTGELVAMDSRGRLLPAGLRRFLQVRDDTCRTPYCDAPIRHHDHILGWAEGGTTTTENGQGLCEACNHTKETPGWSAKPLRLPGLRHTVQTRTPTGHTYHSTAPPLPGNWLASAAAPMSGRSRDIAAKRGTTARSGAPPPEHAAAKNQVRVLGRAGPAG
;
A
#
# COMPACT_ATOMS: atom_id res chain seq x y z
N MET A 1 -20.51 34.72 8.53
CA MET A 1 -20.11 34.64 9.95
C MET A 1 -19.37 35.91 10.35
N PRO A 2 -20.08 37.05 10.50
CA PRO A 2 -19.48 38.33 10.88
C PRO A 2 -18.74 38.33 12.23
N ARG A 3 -19.22 37.61 13.25
CA ARG A 3 -18.64 37.62 14.61
C ARG A 3 -17.34 36.83 14.68
N THR A 4 -17.32 35.63 14.08
CA THR A 4 -16.10 34.83 13.92
C THR A 4 -15.05 35.60 13.11
N PHE A 5 -15.46 36.30 12.05
CA PHE A 5 -14.53 37.11 11.26
C PHE A 5 -13.99 38.31 12.04
N ALA A 6 -14.82 38.97 12.87
CA ALA A 6 -14.36 40.03 13.76
C ALA A 6 -13.36 39.52 14.81
N ALA A 7 -13.62 38.34 15.41
CA ALA A 7 -12.71 37.69 16.36
C ALA A 7 -11.38 37.27 15.71
N PHE A 8 -11.39 36.88 14.44
CA PHE A 8 -10.19 36.65 13.66
C PHE A 8 -9.40 37.95 13.43
N ARG A 9 -10.08 39.03 13.02
CA ARG A 9 -9.44 40.33 12.78
C ARG A 9 -8.85 40.97 14.05
N SER A 10 -9.45 40.72 15.21
CA SER A 10 -8.98 41.22 16.50
C SER A 10 -7.87 40.35 17.12
N GLY A 11 -7.53 39.21 16.51
CA GLY A 11 -6.48 38.29 16.97
C GLY A 11 -6.90 37.34 18.09
N GLN A 12 -8.17 37.35 18.50
CA GLN A 12 -8.72 36.42 19.50
C GLN A 12 -8.82 34.99 18.94
N LEU A 13 -9.09 34.87 17.63
CA LEU A 13 -8.97 33.62 16.89
C LEU A 13 -7.83 33.71 15.88
N ASN A 14 -7.05 32.64 15.77
CA ASN A 14 -6.11 32.47 14.67
C ASN A 14 -6.80 31.84 13.45
N GLU A 15 -6.08 31.76 12.33
CA GLU A 15 -6.59 31.22 11.07
C GLU A 15 -7.08 29.77 11.21
N TRP A 16 -6.30 28.94 11.90
CA TRP A 16 -6.64 27.54 12.12
C TRP A 16 -7.94 27.37 12.90
N ARG A 17 -8.10 28.09 14.01
CA ARG A 17 -9.33 28.04 14.84
C ARG A 17 -10.54 28.58 14.09
N THR A 18 -10.35 29.63 13.30
CA THR A 18 -11.38 30.15 12.39
C THR A 18 -11.81 29.08 11.38
N THR A 19 -10.84 28.35 10.81
CA THR A 19 -11.09 27.23 9.90
C THR A 19 -11.88 26.10 10.57
N LEU A 20 -11.60 25.78 11.83
CA LEU A 20 -12.36 24.80 12.60
C LEU A 20 -13.83 25.22 12.76
N VAL A 21 -14.09 26.48 13.12
CA VAL A 21 -15.46 27.03 13.24
C VAL A 21 -16.21 26.96 11.91
N VAL A 22 -15.54 27.35 10.82
CA VAL A 22 -16.11 27.33 9.46
C VAL A 22 -16.40 25.89 9.01
N LYS A 23 -15.47 24.95 9.24
CA LYS A 23 -15.59 23.55 8.84
C LYS A 23 -16.77 22.87 9.53
N GLU A 24 -16.91 23.05 10.84
CA GLU A 24 -17.96 22.40 11.63
C GLU A 24 -19.37 22.97 11.34
N THR A 25 -19.46 24.21 10.82
CA THR A 25 -20.71 24.85 10.42
C THR A 25 -21.02 24.78 8.92
N ALA A 26 -20.13 24.20 8.10
CA ALA A 26 -20.24 24.23 6.64
C ALA A 26 -21.50 23.56 6.07
N CYS A 27 -22.11 22.67 6.86
CA CYS A 27 -23.29 21.89 6.51
C CYS A 27 -24.63 22.56 6.87
N LEU A 28 -24.58 23.69 7.58
CA LEU A 28 -25.76 24.41 8.05
C LEU A 28 -26.28 25.35 6.95
N THR A 29 -27.55 25.72 7.06
CA THR A 29 -28.13 26.84 6.29
C THR A 29 -27.40 28.14 6.63
N VAL A 30 -27.55 29.16 5.79
CA VAL A 30 -26.93 30.47 6.04
C VAL A 30 -27.47 31.06 7.34
N GLU A 31 -28.77 30.88 7.59
CA GLU A 31 -29.49 31.33 8.78
C GLU A 31 -28.98 30.62 10.05
N ASP A 32 -28.91 29.30 10.05
CA ASP A 32 -28.41 28.52 11.20
C ASP A 32 -26.94 28.81 11.47
N ARG A 33 -26.15 29.02 10.41
CA ARG A 33 -24.74 29.38 10.52
C ARG A 33 -24.54 30.77 11.10
N ALA A 34 -25.40 31.73 10.77
CA ALA A 34 -25.39 33.06 11.38
C ALA A 34 -25.81 32.99 12.85
N ALA A 35 -26.77 32.14 13.20
CA ALA A 35 -27.18 31.93 14.59
C ALA A 35 -26.07 31.27 15.44
N VAL A 36 -25.34 30.29 14.89
CA VAL A 36 -24.15 29.71 15.54
C VAL A 36 -23.05 30.76 15.71
N ASP A 37 -22.85 31.63 14.71
CA ASP A 37 -21.86 32.71 14.76
C ASP A 37 -22.17 33.73 15.86
N GLU A 38 -23.44 34.09 16.05
CA GLU A 38 -23.86 34.99 17.14
C GLU A 38 -23.74 34.32 18.51
N GLU A 39 -24.07 33.03 18.61
CA GLU A 39 -23.96 32.27 19.87
C GLU A 39 -22.50 32.09 20.33
N LEU A 40 -21.57 31.95 19.39
CA LEU A 40 -20.14 31.79 19.67
C LEU A 40 -19.37 33.13 19.70
N ALA A 41 -20.07 34.27 19.62
CA ALA A 41 -19.45 35.57 19.51
C ALA A 41 -18.46 35.82 20.65
N ALA A 42 -17.36 36.52 20.33
CA ALA A 42 -16.28 36.88 21.25
C ALA A 42 -16.76 37.48 22.58
N ASP A 43 -17.84 38.28 22.55
CA ASP A 43 -18.41 38.96 23.72
C ASP A 43 -19.00 37.99 24.77
N THR A 44 -19.15 36.71 24.43
CA THR A 44 -19.58 35.64 25.34
C THR A 44 -18.42 35.01 26.12
N GLY A 45 -17.16 35.32 25.77
CA GLY A 45 -15.96 34.70 26.37
C GLY A 45 -15.76 33.21 26.06
N ALA A 46 -16.64 32.60 25.26
CA ALA A 46 -16.69 31.15 25.06
C ALA A 46 -15.46 30.55 24.36
N LEU A 47 -14.66 31.37 23.67
CA LEU A 47 -13.50 30.94 22.89
C LEU A 47 -12.17 31.44 23.47
N ASP A 48 -12.20 32.26 24.52
CA ASP A 48 -11.00 32.78 25.16
C ASP A 48 -10.31 31.68 25.99
N GLY A 49 -8.99 31.56 25.83
CA GLY A 49 -8.20 30.49 26.45
C GLY A 49 -8.52 29.05 26.00
N ALA A 50 -9.47 28.85 25.07
CA ALA A 50 -9.92 27.54 24.64
C ALA A 50 -8.89 26.84 23.73
N GLY A 51 -8.61 25.57 24.02
CA GLY A 51 -7.87 24.70 23.11
C GLY A 51 -8.73 24.28 21.91
N ASP A 52 -8.10 23.83 20.82
CA ASP A 52 -8.78 23.48 19.56
C ASP A 52 -9.94 22.48 19.74
N ARG A 53 -9.78 21.51 20.66
CA ARG A 53 -10.84 20.53 20.96
C ARG A 53 -12.06 21.18 21.62
N ALA A 54 -11.84 22.13 22.51
CA ALA A 54 -12.93 22.85 23.18
C ALA A 54 -13.71 23.71 22.17
N ILE A 55 -12.99 24.38 21.25
CA ILE A 55 -13.59 25.14 20.16
C ILE A 55 -14.45 24.23 19.26
N ILE A 56 -13.91 23.10 18.79
CA ILE A 56 -14.66 22.13 17.98
C ILE A 56 -15.92 21.67 18.72
N ASN A 57 -15.80 21.31 19.99
CA ASN A 57 -16.94 20.84 20.78
C ASN A 57 -18.00 21.92 20.98
N ALA A 58 -17.60 23.17 21.26
CA ALA A 58 -18.52 24.30 21.40
C ALA A 58 -19.29 24.54 20.09
N VAL A 59 -18.57 24.60 18.96
CA VAL A 59 -19.18 24.80 17.64
C VAL A 59 -20.11 23.66 17.27
N ARG A 60 -19.69 22.40 17.47
CA ARG A 60 -20.55 21.23 17.25
C ARG A 60 -21.80 21.28 18.12
N THR A 61 -21.65 21.62 19.39
CA THR A 61 -22.80 21.70 20.32
C THR A 61 -23.80 22.78 19.90
N ALA A 62 -23.32 23.94 19.46
CA ALA A 62 -24.17 24.99 18.90
C ALA A 62 -24.85 24.51 17.60
N ALA A 63 -24.09 23.97 16.65
CA ALA A 63 -24.62 23.44 15.40
C ALA A 63 -25.67 22.33 15.61
N TYR A 64 -25.44 21.45 16.59
CA TYR A 64 -26.31 20.32 16.92
C TYR A 64 -27.67 20.74 17.47
N ARG A 65 -27.71 21.85 18.21
CA ARG A 65 -28.97 22.42 18.70
C ARG A 65 -29.80 23.05 17.58
N ARG A 66 -29.17 23.57 16.51
CA ARG A 66 -29.86 24.27 15.43
C ARG A 66 -30.47 23.31 14.40
N ASP A 67 -29.72 22.31 13.95
CA ASP A 67 -30.21 21.35 12.96
C ASP A 67 -30.06 19.88 13.42
N PRO A 68 -30.81 19.48 14.47
CA PRO A 68 -30.76 18.11 14.97
C PRO A 68 -31.19 17.09 13.92
N ARG A 69 -32.07 17.47 12.97
CA ARG A 69 -32.61 16.57 11.94
C ARG A 69 -31.57 16.23 10.88
N SER A 70 -30.87 17.21 10.31
CA SER A 70 -29.83 16.92 9.31
C SER A 70 -28.63 16.24 9.94
N ILE A 71 -28.33 16.49 11.22
CA ILE A 71 -27.27 15.78 11.93
C ILE A 71 -27.65 14.33 12.17
N ALA A 72 -28.88 14.06 12.64
CA ALA A 72 -29.38 12.69 12.78
C ALA A 72 -29.36 11.92 11.44
N ARG A 73 -29.80 12.57 10.35
CA ARG A 73 -29.75 12.00 9.00
C ARG A 73 -28.33 11.71 8.53
N ARG A 74 -27.38 12.62 8.76
CA ARG A 74 -25.97 12.40 8.41
C ARG A 74 -25.31 11.32 9.27
N ALA A 75 -25.62 11.28 10.56
CA ALA A 75 -25.15 10.21 11.43
C ALA A 75 -25.69 8.85 10.96
N ALA A 76 -26.96 8.77 10.57
CA ALA A 76 -27.55 7.57 9.98
C ALA A 76 -26.90 7.19 8.64
N HIS A 77 -26.59 8.17 7.78
CA HIS A 77 -25.88 7.90 6.53
C HIS A 77 -24.42 7.45 6.76
N ALA A 78 -23.69 8.06 7.70
CA ALA A 78 -22.31 7.69 8.01
C ALA A 78 -22.18 6.24 8.50
N VAL A 79 -23.22 5.68 9.13
CA VAL A 79 -23.28 4.25 9.46
C VAL A 79 -23.17 3.36 8.22
N THR A 80 -23.65 3.83 7.05
CA THR A 80 -23.56 3.10 5.78
C THR A 80 -22.16 3.13 5.16
N GLU A 81 -21.33 4.10 5.54
CA GLU A 81 -19.94 4.26 5.08
C GLU A 81 -18.92 3.47 5.93
N ARG A 82 -19.40 2.70 6.91
CA ARG A 82 -18.53 1.88 7.77
C ARG A 82 -17.62 0.99 6.92
N THR A 83 -16.33 1.02 7.22
CA THR A 83 -15.32 0.33 6.40
C THR A 83 -14.09 -0.01 7.21
N VAL A 84 -13.36 -1.03 6.77
CA VAL A 84 -12.04 -1.38 7.28
C VAL A 84 -11.06 -1.27 6.11
N SER A 85 -9.96 -0.56 6.35
CA SER A 85 -8.92 -0.33 5.35
C SER A 85 -7.55 -0.67 5.91
N LEU A 86 -6.65 -1.08 5.03
CA LEU A 86 -5.26 -1.38 5.33
C LEU A 86 -4.38 -0.43 4.52
N ARG A 87 -3.44 0.25 5.17
CA ARG A 87 -2.47 1.13 4.50
C ARG A 87 -1.04 0.79 4.96
N PRO A 88 -0.09 0.60 4.03
CA PRO A 88 1.31 0.37 4.38
C PRO A 88 1.86 1.51 5.26
N ALA A 89 2.72 1.15 6.20
CA ALA A 89 3.51 2.06 7.03
C ALA A 89 5.01 1.70 6.90
N PRO A 90 5.92 2.61 7.28
CA PRO A 90 7.35 2.30 7.34
C PRO A 90 7.66 1.05 8.19
N ASP A 91 8.86 0.49 8.00
CA ASP A 91 9.42 -0.55 8.86
C ASP A 91 8.64 -1.88 8.86
N ALA A 92 8.11 -2.26 7.70
CA ALA A 92 7.28 -3.47 7.53
C ALA A 92 5.99 -3.48 8.39
N MET A 93 5.51 -2.30 8.78
CA MET A 93 4.29 -2.12 9.56
C MET A 93 3.09 -1.73 8.68
N THR A 94 1.88 -1.76 9.25
CA THR A 94 0.66 -1.37 8.55
C THR A 94 -0.32 -0.65 9.49
N TYR A 95 -1.10 0.28 8.93
CA TYR A 95 -2.26 0.85 9.60
C TYR A 95 -3.52 0.10 9.20
N LEU A 96 -4.08 -0.67 10.14
CA LEU A 96 -5.44 -1.20 10.05
C LEU A 96 -6.41 -0.17 10.64
N THR A 97 -7.21 0.47 9.79
CA THR A 97 -8.14 1.53 10.21
C THR A 97 -9.59 1.07 10.04
N ALA A 98 -10.36 1.11 11.12
CA ALA A 98 -11.80 0.84 11.11
C ALA A 98 -12.60 2.14 11.32
N LEU A 99 -13.44 2.49 10.35
CA LEU A 99 -14.47 3.52 10.49
C LEU A 99 -15.77 2.85 10.94
N LEU A 100 -16.18 3.12 12.18
CA LEU A 100 -17.30 2.45 12.83
C LEU A 100 -18.29 3.46 13.44
N PRO A 101 -19.56 3.06 13.66
CA PRO A 101 -20.46 3.77 14.56
C PRO A 101 -19.80 3.98 15.93
N ALA A 102 -19.95 5.18 16.49
CA ALA A 102 -19.20 5.60 17.69
C ALA A 102 -19.32 4.61 18.87
N ALA A 103 -20.53 4.11 19.14
CA ALA A 103 -20.75 3.14 20.22
C ALA A 103 -19.94 1.84 20.02
N GLN A 104 -19.88 1.34 18.78
CA GLN A 104 -19.13 0.12 18.44
C GLN A 104 -17.62 0.35 18.53
N GLY A 105 -17.13 1.49 18.00
CA GLY A 105 -15.71 1.85 18.08
C GLY A 105 -15.22 2.03 19.52
N VAL A 106 -16.00 2.74 20.36
CA VAL A 106 -15.70 2.90 21.79
C VAL A 106 -15.72 1.56 22.52
N ALA A 107 -16.71 0.71 22.25
CA ALA A 107 -16.79 -0.61 22.85
C ALA A 107 -15.60 -1.50 22.48
N ALA A 108 -15.22 -1.52 21.20
CA ALA A 108 -14.05 -2.26 20.72
C ALA A 108 -12.76 -1.77 21.37
N TYR A 109 -12.52 -0.46 21.38
CA TYR A 109 -11.33 0.13 22.01
C TYR A 109 -11.29 -0.14 23.52
N ALA A 110 -12.42 0.03 24.22
CA ALA A 110 -12.51 -0.27 25.64
C ALA A 110 -12.24 -1.75 25.95
N ALA A 111 -12.64 -2.66 25.06
CA ALA A 111 -12.37 -4.09 25.20
C ALA A 111 -10.89 -4.45 25.02
N LEU A 112 -10.15 -3.72 24.18
CA LEU A 112 -8.69 -3.87 24.05
C LEU A 112 -7.96 -3.27 25.26
N VAL A 113 -8.42 -2.10 25.72
CA VAL A 113 -7.90 -1.43 26.93
C VAL A 113 -8.01 -2.33 28.16
N ARG A 114 -9.18 -2.97 28.38
CA ARG A 114 -9.37 -3.88 29.51
C ARG A 114 -8.41 -5.05 29.49
N GLU A 115 -8.15 -5.63 28.32
CA GLU A 115 -7.19 -6.73 28.16
C GLU A 115 -5.77 -6.27 28.51
N ALA A 116 -5.37 -5.12 27.98
CA ALA A 116 -4.04 -4.57 28.25
C ALA A 116 -3.84 -4.19 29.73
N ASP A 117 -4.88 -3.69 30.38
CA ASP A 117 -4.84 -3.38 31.82
C ASP A 117 -4.78 -4.66 32.67
N ALA A 118 -5.45 -5.75 32.25
CA ALA A 118 -5.36 -7.06 32.88
C ALA A 118 -3.97 -7.70 32.72
N ALA A 119 -3.39 -7.68 31.51
CA ALA A 119 -2.06 -8.24 31.24
C ALA A 119 -0.96 -7.57 32.09
N ARG A 120 -1.03 -6.25 32.27
CA ARG A 120 -0.09 -5.50 33.12
C ARG A 120 -0.10 -5.93 34.58
N SER A 121 -1.24 -6.40 35.10
CA SER A 121 -1.33 -6.91 36.46
C SER A 121 -0.60 -8.25 36.66
N GLY A 122 -0.33 -8.97 35.56
CA GLY A 122 0.35 -10.27 35.54
C GLY A 122 1.86 -10.22 35.26
N ALA A 123 2.51 -9.06 35.42
CA ALA A 123 3.94 -8.84 35.15
C ALA A 123 4.36 -9.00 33.67
N ASP A 124 3.45 -8.72 32.73
CA ASP A 124 3.79 -8.63 31.30
C ASP A 124 4.71 -7.42 31.04
N GLU A 125 5.86 -7.67 30.39
CA GLU A 125 6.86 -6.64 30.04
C GLU A 125 6.45 -5.78 28.83
N ARG A 126 5.42 -6.20 28.07
CA ARG A 126 4.92 -5.46 26.91
C ARG A 126 4.23 -4.17 27.31
N SER A 127 4.37 -3.15 26.47
CA SER A 127 3.64 -1.90 26.61
C SER A 127 2.12 -2.11 26.39
N ARG A 128 1.31 -1.22 26.98
CA ARG A 128 -0.15 -1.22 26.78
C ARG A 128 -0.52 -1.25 25.29
N GLY A 129 0.20 -0.50 24.46
CA GLY A 129 -0.03 -0.45 23.02
C GLY A 129 0.26 -1.77 22.31
N GLN A 130 1.34 -2.47 22.70
CA GLN A 130 1.68 -3.79 22.16
C GLN A 130 0.60 -4.82 22.52
N VAL A 131 0.18 -4.89 23.79
CA VAL A 131 -0.89 -5.82 24.19
C VAL A 131 -2.19 -5.53 23.45
N MET A 132 -2.58 -4.26 23.32
CA MET A 132 -3.78 -3.89 22.55
C MET A 132 -3.70 -4.30 21.07
N ALA A 133 -2.52 -4.18 20.44
CA ALA A 133 -2.32 -4.58 19.05
C ALA A 133 -2.38 -6.11 18.89
N ASP A 134 -1.70 -6.85 19.75
CA ASP A 134 -1.69 -8.32 19.76
C ASP A 134 -3.11 -8.86 19.98
N THR A 135 -3.83 -8.33 20.98
CA THR A 135 -5.23 -8.70 21.26
C THR A 135 -6.16 -8.37 20.11
N LEU A 136 -5.94 -7.25 19.40
CA LEU A 136 -6.73 -6.91 18.22
C LEU A 136 -6.56 -7.97 17.12
N VAL A 137 -5.31 -8.35 16.83
CA VAL A 137 -5.02 -9.39 15.82
C VAL A 137 -5.65 -10.71 16.22
N GLU A 138 -5.37 -11.18 17.44
CA GLU A 138 -5.89 -12.46 17.96
C GLU A 138 -7.42 -12.55 17.89
N ARG A 139 -8.14 -11.49 18.28
CA ARG A 139 -9.61 -11.49 18.24
C ARG A 139 -10.18 -11.44 16.83
N VAL A 140 -9.46 -10.86 15.86
CA VAL A 140 -9.91 -10.76 14.46
C VAL A 140 -9.55 -12.03 13.67
N THR A 141 -8.38 -12.61 13.91
CA THR A 141 -7.92 -13.85 13.26
C THR A 141 -8.48 -15.11 13.92
N GLY A 142 -8.88 -15.03 15.19
CA GLY A 142 -9.33 -16.17 15.99
C GLY A 142 -8.17 -17.02 16.51
N THR A 143 -6.94 -16.52 16.46
CA THR A 143 -5.73 -17.28 16.75
C THR A 143 -4.94 -16.63 17.88
N ALA A 144 -4.79 -17.37 18.98
CA ALA A 144 -3.94 -16.97 20.09
C ALA A 144 -2.49 -16.79 19.63
N GLY A 145 -1.90 -15.63 19.89
CA GLY A 145 -0.52 -15.33 19.53
C GLY A 145 -0.29 -14.86 18.08
N GLY A 146 -1.32 -14.72 17.24
CA GLY A 146 -1.19 -13.96 15.98
C GLY A 146 -1.82 -14.57 14.73
N ILE A 147 -1.08 -14.58 13.62
CA ILE A 147 -1.56 -14.90 12.27
C ILE A 147 -1.32 -16.38 11.93
N THR A 148 -2.26 -17.27 12.26
CA THR A 148 -2.30 -18.61 11.66
C THR A 148 -3.35 -18.66 10.55
N GLY A 149 -3.12 -19.45 9.50
CA GLY A 149 -4.14 -19.74 8.47
C GLY A 149 -4.37 -18.66 7.40
N ILE A 150 -3.44 -17.71 7.22
CA ILE A 150 -3.52 -16.68 6.16
C ILE A 150 -2.57 -17.06 5.00
N ASP A 151 -3.09 -17.14 3.76
CA ASP A 151 -2.28 -17.25 2.53
C ASP A 151 -1.59 -15.90 2.24
N LEU A 152 -0.42 -15.67 2.85
CA LEU A 152 0.41 -14.52 2.56
C LEU A 152 1.20 -14.77 1.28
N GLN A 153 0.77 -14.12 0.20
CA GLN A 153 1.53 -14.14 -1.04
C GLN A 153 2.79 -13.28 -0.87
N VAL A 154 3.95 -13.92 -0.84
CA VAL A 154 5.25 -13.24 -0.80
C VAL A 154 5.98 -13.53 -2.10
N VAL A 155 6.41 -12.46 -2.78
CA VAL A 155 7.27 -12.53 -3.96
C VAL A 155 8.68 -12.15 -3.53
N MET A 156 9.63 -13.05 -3.69
CA MET A 156 11.04 -12.80 -3.36
C MET A 156 11.93 -13.75 -4.14
N THR A 157 13.21 -13.42 -4.31
CA THR A 157 14.15 -14.31 -5.03
C THR A 157 14.50 -15.56 -4.22
N ASP A 158 14.93 -16.61 -4.90
CA ASP A 158 15.40 -17.86 -4.29
C ASP A 158 16.63 -17.61 -3.40
N ARG A 159 17.51 -16.68 -3.82
CA ARG A 159 18.65 -16.21 -3.01
C ARG A 159 18.20 -15.54 -1.73
N ALA A 160 17.21 -14.64 -1.82
CA ALA A 160 16.62 -14.00 -0.65
C ALA A 160 15.95 -15.01 0.28
N LEU A 161 15.29 -16.05 -0.25
CA LEU A 161 14.59 -17.03 0.58
C LEU A 161 15.53 -18.06 1.23
N PHE A 162 16.42 -18.67 0.44
CA PHE A 162 17.20 -19.84 0.86
C PHE A 162 18.67 -19.54 1.14
N GLN A 163 19.24 -18.48 0.55
CA GLN A 163 20.67 -18.18 0.63
C GLN A 163 20.97 -16.98 1.54
N GLY A 164 19.93 -16.41 2.18
CA GLY A 164 20.07 -15.30 3.12
C GLY A 164 20.39 -13.95 2.46
N ASP A 165 20.14 -13.81 1.15
CA ASP A 165 20.35 -12.54 0.45
C ASP A 165 19.48 -11.42 1.07
N SER A 166 19.95 -10.17 0.95
CA SER A 166 19.29 -8.96 1.44
C SER A 166 18.24 -8.39 0.48
N GLU A 167 18.12 -8.96 -0.73
CA GLU A 167 17.16 -8.51 -1.73
C GLU A 167 15.71 -8.47 -1.19
N PRO A 168 15.05 -7.30 -1.21
CA PRO A 168 13.73 -7.13 -0.62
C PRO A 168 12.67 -8.04 -1.23
N ALA A 169 11.70 -8.44 -0.41
CA ALA A 169 10.52 -9.16 -0.87
C ALA A 169 9.36 -8.19 -1.10
N ARG A 170 8.29 -8.67 -1.74
CA ARG A 170 7.06 -7.94 -1.98
C ARG A 170 5.85 -8.75 -1.52
N ILE A 171 4.94 -8.11 -0.81
CA ILE A 171 3.61 -8.63 -0.52
C ILE A 171 2.60 -7.89 -1.40
N PRO A 172 1.87 -8.56 -2.32
CA PRO A 172 0.85 -7.92 -3.14
C PRO A 172 -0.19 -7.17 -2.31
N GLY A 173 -0.49 -5.93 -2.69
CA GLY A 173 -1.41 -5.04 -1.97
C GLY A 173 -0.84 -4.39 -0.70
N TYR A 174 0.35 -4.78 -0.26
CA TYR A 174 1.08 -4.14 0.84
C TYR A 174 2.30 -3.36 0.32
N GLY A 175 3.12 -3.97 -0.55
CA GLY A 175 4.34 -3.37 -1.08
C GLY A 175 5.61 -4.12 -0.67
N ILE A 176 6.73 -3.40 -0.61
CA ILE A 176 8.06 -3.98 -0.38
C ILE A 176 8.34 -4.14 1.11
N ILE A 177 8.90 -5.29 1.49
CA ILE A 177 9.38 -5.59 2.85
C ILE A 177 10.83 -6.08 2.81
N PRO A 178 11.60 -5.93 3.90
CA PRO A 178 12.92 -6.53 4.01
C PRO A 178 12.89 -8.05 3.82
N ALA A 179 13.94 -8.59 3.20
CA ALA A 179 14.09 -10.03 2.96
C ALA A 179 14.02 -10.85 4.25
N GLU A 180 14.59 -10.32 5.33
CA GLU A 180 14.57 -10.94 6.66
C GLU A 180 13.16 -11.03 7.22
N THR A 181 12.39 -9.95 7.16
CA THR A 181 10.98 -9.95 7.59
C THR A 181 10.16 -10.97 6.81
N ALA A 182 10.37 -11.04 5.49
CA ALA A 182 9.72 -12.03 4.65
C ALA A 182 10.08 -13.47 5.04
N ARG A 183 11.36 -13.74 5.33
CA ARG A 183 11.83 -15.04 5.82
C ARG A 183 11.23 -15.37 7.17
N THR A 184 11.18 -14.45 8.12
CA THR A 184 10.54 -14.69 9.43
C THR A 184 9.08 -15.06 9.27
N LEU A 185 8.34 -14.35 8.40
CA LEU A 185 6.93 -14.68 8.11
C LEU A 185 6.75 -16.06 7.47
N LEU A 186 7.72 -16.52 6.68
CA LEU A 186 7.62 -17.80 5.93
C LEU A 186 8.25 -19.00 6.67
N LEU A 187 9.27 -18.78 7.51
CA LEU A 187 10.18 -19.82 8.02
C LEU A 187 10.20 -19.93 9.55
N ASP A 188 9.57 -19.02 10.29
CA ASP A 188 9.50 -19.06 11.77
C ASP A 188 8.08 -19.46 12.27
N PRO A 189 7.74 -20.76 12.29
CA PRO A 189 6.42 -21.25 12.65
C PRO A 189 6.14 -21.28 14.16
N GLU A 190 7.11 -21.04 15.06
CA GLU A 190 6.78 -20.91 16.50
C GLU A 190 6.06 -19.58 16.80
N ARG A 191 6.27 -18.56 15.96
CA ARG A 191 5.44 -17.33 15.94
C ARG A 191 4.22 -17.42 15.04
N ALA A 192 4.14 -18.43 14.15
CA ALA A 192 3.05 -18.60 13.18
C ALA A 192 2.20 -19.87 13.39
N GLY A 193 2.34 -20.57 14.52
CA GLY A 193 1.49 -21.66 15.01
C GLY A 193 1.11 -22.76 14.01
N THR A 194 2.00 -23.15 13.09
CA THR A 194 1.64 -24.00 11.92
C THR A 194 2.05 -25.46 12.09
N GLU A 195 1.13 -26.42 11.87
CA GLU A 195 1.41 -27.87 11.94
C GLU A 195 2.27 -28.37 10.75
N ALA A 196 2.88 -29.54 10.93
CA ALA A 196 3.83 -30.13 9.98
C ALA A 196 3.24 -30.47 8.59
N HIS A 197 1.93 -30.67 8.49
CA HIS A 197 1.24 -30.96 7.22
C HIS A 197 1.07 -29.71 6.34
N ASP A 198 0.73 -28.55 6.94
CA ASP A 198 0.61 -27.27 6.21
C ASP A 198 1.95 -26.77 5.67
N ARG A 199 3.06 -27.17 6.33
CA ARG A 199 4.44 -26.89 5.85
C ARG A 199 4.70 -27.47 4.46
N GLN A 200 4.16 -28.64 4.13
CA GLN A 200 4.39 -29.26 2.83
C GLN A 200 3.62 -28.50 1.74
N ASP A 201 2.40 -28.05 2.03
CA ASP A 201 1.59 -27.28 1.08
C ASP A 201 2.16 -25.88 0.82
N LEU A 202 2.66 -25.19 1.85
CA LEU A 202 3.38 -23.91 1.71
C LEU A 202 4.66 -24.06 0.86
N VAL A 203 5.48 -25.09 1.12
CA VAL A 203 6.70 -25.37 0.33
C VAL A 203 6.38 -25.75 -1.11
N LEU A 204 5.29 -26.49 -1.35
CA LEU A 204 4.82 -26.85 -2.69
C LEU A 204 4.24 -25.64 -3.43
N TRP A 205 3.58 -24.72 -2.73
CA TRP A 205 3.06 -23.47 -3.28
C TRP A 205 4.19 -22.51 -3.70
N ILE A 206 5.18 -22.33 -2.82
CA ILE A 206 6.39 -21.54 -3.06
C ILE A 206 7.12 -22.04 -4.33
N ARG A 207 7.30 -23.36 -4.48
CA ARG A 207 7.88 -23.98 -5.70
C ARG A 207 7.09 -23.72 -6.98
N ARG A 208 5.77 -23.53 -6.88
CA ARG A 208 4.87 -23.31 -8.03
C ARG A 208 4.86 -21.85 -8.51
N LEU A 209 5.22 -20.92 -7.63
CA LEU A 209 5.44 -19.51 -7.96
C LEU A 209 6.85 -19.27 -8.54
N TYR A 210 7.82 -20.13 -8.20
CA TYR A 210 9.17 -20.08 -8.76
C TYR A 210 9.24 -20.65 -10.16
N THR A 211 9.25 -19.74 -11.13
CA THR A 211 9.56 -19.99 -12.52
C THR A 211 11.01 -19.58 -12.81
N THR A 212 11.71 -20.46 -13.52
CA THR A 212 13.08 -20.44 -14.09
C THR A 212 14.12 -19.47 -13.48
N PRO A 213 15.23 -19.97 -12.89
CA PRO A 213 16.30 -19.12 -12.38
C PRO A 213 16.87 -18.18 -13.46
N GLY A 214 16.86 -16.87 -13.20
CA GLY A 214 17.60 -15.86 -13.97
C GLY A 214 16.80 -14.72 -14.60
N THR A 215 15.48 -14.86 -14.82
CA THR A 215 14.68 -13.81 -15.50
C THR A 215 13.62 -13.15 -14.62
N GLY A 216 13.18 -13.79 -13.54
CA GLY A 216 12.07 -13.29 -12.72
C GLY A 216 10.72 -13.24 -13.46
N GLU A 217 10.60 -13.93 -14.59
CA GLU A 217 9.37 -13.99 -15.38
C GLU A 217 8.41 -15.03 -14.79
N LEU A 218 7.22 -14.58 -14.39
CA LEU A 218 6.09 -15.47 -14.10
C LEU A 218 5.73 -16.23 -15.40
N VAL A 219 5.55 -17.56 -15.34
CA VAL A 219 5.19 -18.35 -16.55
C VAL A 219 3.80 -17.97 -17.05
N ALA A 220 3.74 -17.66 -18.34
CA ALA A 220 2.54 -17.22 -19.03
C ALA A 220 1.44 -18.30 -19.06
N MET A 221 0.19 -17.88 -18.91
CA MET A 221 -1.01 -18.72 -19.02
C MET A 221 -2.03 -18.03 -19.93
N ASP A 222 -2.44 -18.73 -20.99
CA ASP A 222 -3.44 -18.24 -21.95
C ASP A 222 -4.75 -19.03 -21.84
N SER A 223 -5.87 -18.39 -22.18
CA SER A 223 -7.21 -18.97 -22.18
C SER A 223 -7.96 -18.66 -23.47
N ARG A 224 -8.78 -19.60 -23.93
CA ARG A 224 -9.71 -19.39 -25.06
C ARG A 224 -11.04 -18.76 -24.65
N GLY A 225 -11.32 -18.68 -23.35
CA GLY A 225 -12.56 -18.11 -22.82
C GLY A 225 -12.47 -16.60 -22.59
N ARG A 226 -13.62 -15.91 -22.62
CA ARG A 226 -13.71 -14.46 -22.30
C ARG A 226 -13.26 -14.16 -20.87
N LEU A 227 -13.72 -14.93 -19.89
CA LEU A 227 -13.40 -14.66 -18.49
C LEU A 227 -11.96 -15.09 -18.18
N LEU A 228 -11.22 -14.23 -17.47
CA LEU A 228 -9.88 -14.54 -16.99
C LEU A 228 -9.95 -15.67 -15.94
N PRO A 229 -9.35 -16.85 -16.19
CA PRO A 229 -9.34 -17.94 -15.22
C PRO A 229 -8.62 -17.58 -13.93
N ALA A 230 -8.86 -18.35 -12.85
CA ALA A 230 -8.27 -18.09 -11.54
C ALA A 230 -6.73 -17.98 -11.57
N GLY A 231 -6.05 -18.86 -12.31
CA GLY A 231 -4.59 -18.82 -12.45
C GLY A 231 -4.08 -17.52 -13.09
N LEU A 232 -4.74 -17.08 -14.18
CA LEU A 232 -4.41 -15.82 -14.85
C LEU A 232 -4.70 -14.61 -13.96
N ARG A 233 -5.81 -14.60 -13.22
CA ARG A 233 -6.09 -13.53 -12.24
C ARG A 233 -5.02 -13.45 -11.16
N ARG A 234 -4.60 -14.60 -10.61
CA ARG A 234 -3.50 -14.65 -9.62
C ARG A 234 -2.19 -14.09 -10.20
N PHE A 235 -1.86 -14.46 -11.42
CA PHE A 235 -0.70 -13.92 -12.14
C PHE A 235 -0.77 -12.40 -12.25
N LEU A 236 -1.90 -11.87 -12.73
CA LEU A 236 -2.09 -10.43 -12.95
C LEU A 236 -2.04 -9.66 -11.64
N GLN A 237 -2.64 -10.19 -10.57
CA GLN A 237 -2.57 -9.61 -9.23
C GLN A 237 -1.12 -9.42 -8.76
N VAL A 238 -0.26 -10.43 -8.97
CA VAL A 238 1.15 -10.39 -8.58
C VAL A 238 1.97 -9.45 -9.45
N ARG A 239 1.76 -9.50 -10.77
CA ARG A 239 2.49 -8.66 -11.73
C ARG A 239 2.14 -7.18 -11.57
N ASP A 240 0.85 -6.88 -11.42
CA ASP A 240 0.32 -5.52 -11.46
C ASP A 240 0.34 -4.84 -10.09
N ASP A 241 0.10 -5.60 -9.01
CA ASP A 241 0.03 -5.17 -7.60
C ASP A 241 -1.08 -4.16 -7.29
N THR A 242 -1.07 -3.02 -7.97
CA THR A 242 -2.06 -1.95 -7.87
C THR A 242 -2.76 -1.74 -9.21
N CYS A 243 -3.81 -0.91 -9.19
CA CYS A 243 -4.55 -0.53 -10.39
C CYS A 243 -3.61 -0.04 -11.50
N ARG A 244 -3.73 -0.62 -12.69
CA ARG A 244 -2.88 -0.26 -13.85
C ARG A 244 -3.32 1.02 -14.57
N THR A 245 -4.34 1.73 -14.09
CA THR A 245 -4.62 3.08 -14.59
C THR A 245 -3.52 4.03 -14.12
N PRO A 246 -2.93 4.85 -15.00
CA PRO A 246 -1.88 5.78 -14.63
C PRO A 246 -2.24 6.62 -13.39
N TYR A 247 -1.31 6.69 -12.44
CA TYR A 247 -1.42 7.44 -11.17
C TYR A 247 -2.47 6.90 -10.16
N CYS A 248 -3.08 5.75 -10.42
CA CYS A 248 -4.02 5.12 -9.50
C CYS A 248 -3.33 4.02 -8.69
N ASP A 249 -3.08 4.26 -7.40
CA ASP A 249 -2.48 3.25 -6.50
C ASP A 249 -3.53 2.42 -5.74
N ALA A 250 -4.78 2.41 -6.23
CA ALA A 250 -5.85 1.68 -5.57
C ALA A 250 -5.65 0.15 -5.71
N PRO A 251 -6.10 -0.64 -4.71
CA PRO A 251 -6.08 -2.10 -4.81
C PRO A 251 -6.85 -2.59 -6.03
N ILE A 252 -6.31 -3.64 -6.67
CA ILE A 252 -6.97 -4.32 -7.78
C ILE A 252 -8.26 -4.96 -7.27
N ARG A 253 -9.37 -4.71 -7.97
CA ARG A 253 -10.68 -5.33 -7.71
C ARG A 253 -11.17 -6.11 -8.93
N HIS A 254 -10.89 -5.60 -10.12
CA HIS A 254 -11.26 -6.20 -11.39
C HIS A 254 -10.00 -6.63 -12.15
N HIS A 255 -10.12 -7.77 -12.83
CA HIS A 255 -9.13 -8.25 -13.78
C HIS A 255 -9.82 -8.22 -15.14
N ASP A 256 -9.27 -7.47 -16.08
CA ASP A 256 -9.94 -7.23 -17.35
C ASP A 256 -8.93 -7.10 -18.48
N HIS A 257 -9.43 -7.15 -19.71
CA HIS A 257 -8.60 -6.97 -20.89
C HIS A 257 -8.19 -5.51 -21.08
N ILE A 258 -7.00 -5.31 -21.64
CA ILE A 258 -6.47 -4.03 -22.08
C ILE A 258 -7.15 -3.65 -23.40
N LEU A 259 -7.06 -4.52 -24.41
CA LEU A 259 -7.92 -4.48 -25.58
C LEU A 259 -9.18 -5.29 -25.27
N GLY A 260 -10.35 -4.66 -25.32
CA GLY A 260 -11.60 -5.30 -24.91
C GLY A 260 -11.88 -6.60 -25.68
N TRP A 261 -12.46 -7.60 -25.02
CA TRP A 261 -12.83 -8.85 -25.68
C TRP A 261 -13.75 -8.65 -26.89
N ALA A 262 -14.69 -7.68 -26.79
CA ALA A 262 -15.59 -7.32 -27.88
C ALA A 262 -14.86 -6.72 -29.10
N GLU A 263 -13.66 -6.19 -28.90
CA GLU A 263 -12.79 -5.60 -29.94
C GLU A 263 -11.76 -6.63 -30.47
N GLY A 264 -11.92 -7.92 -30.13
CA GLY A 264 -11.01 -8.99 -30.53
C GLY A 264 -9.81 -9.20 -29.59
N GLY A 265 -9.83 -8.59 -28.41
CA GLY A 265 -8.82 -8.84 -27.37
C GLY A 265 -8.79 -10.30 -26.92
N THR A 266 -7.60 -10.89 -26.84
CA THR A 266 -7.40 -12.27 -26.39
C THR A 266 -7.22 -12.35 -24.87
N THR A 267 -7.59 -13.47 -24.26
CA THR A 267 -7.37 -13.72 -22.83
C THR A 267 -5.99 -14.30 -22.59
N THR A 268 -5.02 -13.40 -22.45
CA THR A 268 -3.58 -13.71 -22.32
C THR A 268 -2.98 -12.91 -21.18
N THR A 269 -1.78 -13.28 -20.74
CA THR A 269 -1.05 -12.45 -19.76
C THR A 269 -0.75 -11.06 -20.31
N GLU A 270 -0.43 -10.94 -21.60
CA GLU A 270 -0.06 -9.69 -22.25
C GLU A 270 -1.24 -8.73 -22.37
N ASN A 271 -2.44 -9.26 -22.62
CA ASN A 271 -3.66 -8.46 -22.78
C ASN A 271 -4.49 -8.32 -21.51
N GLY A 272 -4.14 -9.01 -20.41
CA GLY A 272 -4.79 -8.83 -19.11
C GLY A 272 -4.17 -7.71 -18.29
N GLN A 273 -4.96 -7.05 -17.44
CA GLN A 273 -4.50 -6.10 -16.42
C GLN A 273 -5.41 -6.09 -15.19
N GLY A 274 -4.85 -5.71 -14.03
CA GLY A 274 -5.59 -5.43 -12.80
C GLY A 274 -6.01 -3.96 -12.71
N LEU A 275 -7.28 -3.70 -12.35
CA LEU A 275 -7.84 -2.36 -12.19
C LEU A 275 -8.69 -2.28 -10.91
N CYS A 276 -8.79 -1.10 -10.31
CA CYS A 276 -9.84 -0.83 -9.33
C CYS A 276 -11.19 -0.73 -10.05
N GLU A 277 -12.29 -0.85 -9.31
CA GLU A 277 -13.65 -0.83 -9.87
C GLU A 277 -13.93 0.46 -10.66
N ALA A 278 -13.65 1.63 -10.05
CA ALA A 278 -13.88 2.93 -10.68
C ALA A 278 -13.11 3.11 -12.00
N CYS A 279 -11.83 2.75 -12.02
CA CYS A 279 -11.00 2.82 -13.22
C CYS A 279 -11.43 1.80 -14.27
N ASN A 280 -11.86 0.61 -13.86
CA ASN A 280 -12.37 -0.40 -14.79
C ASN A 280 -13.65 0.09 -15.49
N HIS A 281 -14.55 0.76 -14.77
CA HIS A 281 -15.73 1.35 -15.40
C HIS A 281 -15.37 2.55 -16.27
N THR A 282 -14.41 3.37 -15.85
CA THR A 282 -13.97 4.56 -16.60
C THR A 282 -13.38 4.17 -17.96
N LYS A 283 -12.58 3.10 -18.04
CA LYS A 283 -11.96 2.68 -19.32
C LYS A 283 -12.97 2.25 -20.39
N GLU A 284 -14.18 1.86 -20.00
CA GLU A 284 -15.26 1.48 -20.93
C GLU A 284 -16.05 2.69 -21.45
N THR A 285 -15.78 3.90 -20.94
CA THR A 285 -16.48 5.10 -21.40
C THR A 285 -15.96 5.57 -22.76
N PRO A 286 -16.82 6.15 -23.63
CA PRO A 286 -16.42 6.57 -24.97
C PRO A 286 -15.22 7.54 -24.97
N GLY A 287 -14.30 7.34 -25.92
CA GLY A 287 -13.11 8.17 -26.10
C GLY A 287 -11.89 7.73 -25.29
N TRP A 288 -12.04 6.79 -24.35
CA TRP A 288 -10.92 6.08 -23.76
C TRP A 288 -10.45 4.94 -24.65
N SER A 289 -9.14 4.69 -24.67
CA SER A 289 -8.61 3.46 -25.25
C SER A 289 -7.33 3.03 -24.53
N ALA A 290 -7.09 1.72 -24.50
CA ALA A 290 -5.89 1.15 -23.92
C ALA A 290 -5.31 0.10 -24.87
N LYS A 291 -3.99 0.01 -24.94
CA LYS A 291 -3.30 -1.04 -25.69
C LYS A 291 -2.01 -1.48 -24.99
N PRO A 292 -1.66 -2.77 -25.06
CA PRO A 292 -0.37 -3.24 -24.57
C PRO A 292 0.73 -2.69 -25.48
N LEU A 293 1.79 -2.15 -24.90
CA LEU A 293 3.03 -1.84 -25.62
C LEU A 293 3.96 -3.04 -25.57
N ARG A 294 4.37 -3.50 -26.75
CA ARG A 294 5.29 -4.63 -26.92
C ARG A 294 6.59 -4.12 -27.53
N LEU A 295 7.59 -3.89 -26.69
CA LEU A 295 8.95 -3.60 -27.10
C LEU A 295 9.89 -4.64 -26.47
N PRO A 296 10.91 -5.13 -27.18
CA PRO A 296 11.89 -6.06 -26.61
C PRO A 296 12.51 -5.49 -25.33
N GLY A 297 12.53 -6.29 -24.25
CA GLY A 297 13.07 -5.89 -22.96
C GLY A 297 12.19 -4.91 -22.15
N LEU A 298 11.05 -4.47 -22.69
CA LEU A 298 10.13 -3.61 -21.94
C LEU A 298 9.24 -4.46 -21.02
N ARG A 299 9.26 -4.14 -19.72
CA ARG A 299 8.30 -4.70 -18.76
C ARG A 299 6.87 -4.41 -19.23
N HIS A 300 5.93 -5.29 -18.91
CA HIS A 300 4.53 -5.17 -19.32
C HIS A 300 4.00 -3.75 -19.10
N THR A 301 3.70 -3.06 -20.21
CA THR A 301 3.33 -1.64 -20.22
C THR A 301 2.02 -1.46 -20.97
N VAL A 302 1.11 -0.72 -20.37
CA VAL A 302 -0.17 -0.34 -20.96
C VAL A 302 -0.07 1.12 -21.36
N GLN A 303 -0.36 1.41 -22.63
CA GLN A 303 -0.59 2.77 -23.09
C GLN A 303 -2.08 3.07 -23.01
N THR A 304 -2.44 4.13 -22.29
CA THR A 304 -3.82 4.60 -22.17
C THR A 304 -3.94 5.95 -22.84
N ARG A 305 -4.95 6.11 -23.70
CA ARG A 305 -5.33 7.40 -24.30
C ARG A 305 -6.64 7.88 -23.69
N THR A 306 -6.65 9.14 -23.25
CA THR A 306 -7.84 9.78 -22.69
C THR A 306 -8.73 10.38 -23.79
N PRO A 307 -10.01 10.70 -23.49
CA PRO A 307 -10.90 11.40 -24.44
C PRO A 307 -10.36 12.75 -24.92
N THR A 308 -9.56 13.43 -24.09
CA THR A 308 -8.86 14.68 -24.42
C THR A 308 -7.67 14.49 -25.36
N GLY A 309 -7.31 13.25 -25.69
CA GLY A 309 -6.25 12.91 -26.62
C GLY A 309 -4.86 12.76 -26.00
N HIS A 310 -4.71 13.00 -24.71
CA HIS A 310 -3.47 12.75 -23.99
C HIS A 310 -3.18 11.25 -23.88
N THR A 311 -1.90 10.91 -23.86
CA THR A 311 -1.41 9.53 -23.81
C THR A 311 -0.52 9.35 -22.59
N TYR A 312 -0.77 8.29 -21.85
CA TYR A 312 -0.09 7.94 -20.62
C TYR A 312 0.37 6.49 -20.67
N HIS A 313 1.37 6.16 -19.86
CA HIS A 313 1.93 4.83 -19.75
C HIS A 313 1.87 4.33 -18.33
N SER A 314 1.46 3.08 -18.18
CA SER A 314 1.48 2.34 -16.92
C SER A 314 2.38 1.13 -17.12
N THR A 315 3.55 1.11 -16.50
CA THR A 315 4.51 0.00 -16.58
C THR A 315 4.46 -0.82 -15.31
N ALA A 316 4.49 -2.15 -15.45
CA ALA A 316 4.45 -3.06 -14.31
C ALA A 316 5.62 -2.73 -13.35
N PRO A 317 5.35 -2.69 -12.05
CA PRO A 317 6.40 -2.52 -11.05
C PRO A 317 7.47 -3.61 -11.20
N PRO A 318 8.75 -3.31 -10.95
CA PRO A 318 9.79 -4.33 -10.97
C PRO A 318 9.49 -5.38 -9.90
N LEU A 319 9.63 -6.66 -10.26
CA LEU A 319 9.64 -7.73 -9.27
C LEU A 319 11.02 -7.76 -8.59
N PRO A 320 11.09 -8.22 -7.33
CA PRO A 320 12.36 -8.58 -6.70
C PRO A 320 13.22 -9.45 -7.62
N GLY A 321 14.52 -9.17 -7.69
CA GLY A 321 15.50 -9.82 -8.57
C GLY A 321 15.95 -8.92 -9.72
N ASN A 322 15.14 -7.94 -10.11
CA ASN A 322 15.25 -7.25 -11.39
C ASN A 322 15.52 -5.74 -11.26
N TRP A 323 16.30 -5.34 -10.25
CA TRP A 323 16.70 -3.95 -10.05
C TRP A 323 17.68 -3.51 -11.17
N LEU A 324 17.19 -2.64 -12.05
CA LEU A 324 17.94 -1.86 -13.06
C LEU A 324 18.45 -2.59 -14.32
N ALA A 325 17.54 -2.88 -15.26
CA ALA A 325 17.86 -2.87 -16.69
C ALA A 325 17.41 -1.57 -17.40
N SER A 326 16.93 -0.56 -16.65
CA SER A 326 16.20 0.59 -17.22
C SER A 326 16.96 1.94 -17.21
N ALA A 327 18.26 1.98 -16.92
CA ALA A 327 19.02 3.24 -16.79
C ALA A 327 20.12 3.43 -17.85
N ALA A 328 19.88 3.06 -19.10
CA ALA A 328 20.77 3.39 -20.22
C ALA A 328 19.99 3.99 -21.40
N ALA A 329 19.52 5.22 -21.25
CA ALA A 329 19.26 6.09 -22.40
C ALA A 329 20.53 6.96 -22.60
N PRO A 330 21.12 7.02 -23.80
CA PRO A 330 22.32 7.82 -24.01
C PRO A 330 21.95 9.30 -23.94
N MET A 331 22.37 9.97 -22.86
CA MET A 331 22.37 11.42 -22.80
C MET A 331 23.33 11.95 -23.87
N SER A 332 22.78 12.40 -24.98
CA SER A 332 23.51 13.14 -26.00
C SER A 332 24.19 14.35 -25.35
N GLY A 333 25.52 14.37 -25.38
CA GLY A 333 26.32 15.44 -24.84
C GLY A 333 26.00 16.79 -25.48
N ARG A 334 25.77 17.79 -24.64
CA ARG A 334 26.13 19.17 -24.97
C ARG A 334 27.13 19.62 -23.93
N SER A 335 28.38 19.65 -24.36
CA SER A 335 29.49 20.32 -23.70
C SER A 335 29.10 21.78 -23.45
N ARG A 336 29.20 22.21 -22.20
CA ARG A 336 29.42 23.62 -21.87
C ARG A 336 30.58 23.69 -20.91
N ASP A 337 31.65 24.25 -21.44
CA ASP A 337 32.88 24.61 -20.78
C ASP A 337 32.61 25.38 -19.49
N ILE A 338 33.17 24.90 -18.37
CA ILE A 338 33.55 25.77 -17.27
C ILE A 338 35.02 25.49 -16.96
N ALA A 339 35.81 26.49 -17.28
CA ALA A 339 37.26 26.52 -17.15
C ALA A 339 37.71 26.28 -15.70
N ALA A 340 38.77 25.49 -15.60
CA ALA A 340 39.56 25.26 -14.41
C ALA A 340 40.14 26.57 -13.84
N LYS A 341 40.10 26.71 -12.51
CA LYS A 341 41.17 27.39 -11.77
C LYS A 341 41.83 26.41 -10.82
N ARG A 342 43.15 26.42 -10.94
CA ARG A 342 44.15 25.50 -10.43
C ARG A 342 44.36 25.66 -8.92
N GLY A 343 44.72 24.55 -8.28
CA GLY A 343 45.26 24.48 -6.92
C GLY A 343 46.04 23.18 -6.76
N THR A 344 47.26 23.16 -7.30
CA THR A 344 48.24 22.08 -7.31
C THR A 344 48.80 21.81 -5.90
N THR A 345 48.92 20.55 -5.50
CA THR A 345 50.14 20.00 -4.89
C THR A 345 50.18 18.48 -5.04
N ALA A 346 51.29 17.99 -5.60
CA ALA A 346 51.60 16.61 -5.93
C ALA A 346 52.32 15.86 -4.79
N ARG A 347 52.27 14.52 -4.84
CA ARG A 347 53.32 13.52 -4.48
C ARG A 347 52.73 12.12 -4.78
N SER A 348 53.00 11.50 -5.93
CA SER A 348 54.16 10.64 -6.29
C SER A 348 54.23 9.30 -5.54
N GLY A 349 54.05 8.18 -6.25
CA GLY A 349 54.41 6.82 -5.82
C GLY A 349 53.79 5.72 -6.69
N ALA A 350 54.61 5.10 -7.55
CA ALA A 350 54.27 4.02 -8.50
C ALA A 350 54.31 2.60 -7.83
N PRO A 351 53.81 1.52 -8.50
CA PRO A 351 53.41 0.23 -7.91
C PRO A 351 54.50 -0.86 -7.97
N PRO A 352 54.34 -2.01 -7.28
CA PRO A 352 54.18 -3.32 -7.99
C PRO A 352 53.49 -4.43 -7.12
N PRO A 353 53.51 -5.75 -7.45
CA PRO A 353 53.17 -6.46 -8.70
C PRO A 353 52.10 -7.57 -8.52
N GLU A 354 51.70 -8.17 -9.65
CA GLU A 354 50.89 -9.39 -9.80
C GLU A 354 51.49 -10.64 -9.13
N HIS A 355 50.63 -11.52 -8.59
CA HIS A 355 50.87 -12.96 -8.59
C HIS A 355 49.59 -13.81 -8.56
N ALA A 356 49.49 -14.64 -9.60
CA ALA A 356 49.05 -16.04 -9.62
C ALA A 356 47.58 -16.42 -9.32
N ALA A 357 46.97 -16.91 -10.40
CA ALA A 357 45.74 -17.67 -10.48
C ALA A 357 45.73 -18.94 -9.59
N ALA A 358 44.61 -19.16 -8.90
CA ALA A 358 44.22 -20.46 -8.37
C ALA A 358 43.00 -20.98 -9.16
N LYS A 359 43.24 -21.97 -10.02
CA LYS A 359 42.23 -22.83 -10.61
C LYS A 359 41.66 -23.72 -9.51
N ASN A 360 40.36 -23.72 -9.28
CA ASN A 360 39.70 -24.80 -8.55
C ASN A 360 38.67 -25.49 -9.44
N GLN A 361 39.05 -26.69 -9.88
CA GLN A 361 38.21 -27.65 -10.59
C GLN A 361 37.26 -28.29 -9.58
N VAL A 362 35.95 -28.23 -9.82
CA VAL A 362 34.98 -29.08 -9.13
C VAL A 362 34.62 -30.25 -10.05
N ARG A 363 34.87 -31.44 -9.52
CA ARG A 363 34.80 -32.75 -10.14
C ARG A 363 33.34 -33.22 -10.16
N VAL A 364 32.80 -33.46 -11.36
CA VAL A 364 31.50 -34.12 -11.56
C VAL A 364 31.67 -35.62 -11.26
N LEU A 365 30.96 -36.14 -10.26
CA LEU A 365 30.81 -37.57 -10.04
C LEU A 365 29.38 -37.98 -10.43
N GLY A 366 29.25 -38.51 -11.64
CA GLY A 366 28.09 -39.32 -12.02
C GLY A 366 28.27 -40.74 -11.50
N ARG A 367 27.17 -41.36 -11.06
CA ARG A 367 27.03 -42.82 -11.04
C ARG A 367 25.65 -43.20 -11.53
N ALA A 368 25.68 -43.97 -12.61
CA ALA A 368 24.57 -44.74 -13.15
C ALA A 368 24.12 -45.82 -12.15
N GLY A 369 22.85 -46.19 -12.23
CA GLY A 369 22.29 -47.36 -11.54
C GLY A 369 22.81 -48.68 -12.11
N PRO A 370 22.32 -49.80 -11.55
CA PRO A 370 21.63 -50.74 -12.42
C PRO A 370 20.35 -51.33 -11.81
N ALA A 371 19.56 -51.84 -12.76
CA ALA A 371 18.43 -52.77 -12.73
C ALA A 371 18.11 -53.56 -11.44
N GLY A 372 16.81 -53.59 -11.17
CA GLY A 372 16.07 -54.55 -10.34
C GLY A 372 14.59 -54.33 -10.60
#